data_AF-A0A958N5V5-F1
#
_entry.id   AF-A0A958N5V5-F1
#
_cell.length_a   1.000
_cell.length_b   1.000
_cell.length_c   1.000
_cell.angle_alpha   90.00
_cell.angle_beta   90.00
_cell.angle_gamma   90.00
#
_symmetry.space_group_name_H-M   'P 1'
#
loop_
_entity.id
_entity.type
_entity.pdbx_description
1 polymer ?
#
loop_
_entity_poly.entity_id
_entity_poly.type
_entity_poly.pdbx_seq_one_letter_code
_entity_poly.pdbx_strand_id
1 'polypeptide(L)'
;MHKKNPSDYFASISFFQEFEKKYLKAIELHSLIKHYKPKDKILIQGQENINLYILLIGQVGVLVDGLVVATLEQMGDIVGEMSVVTGRPVSATIVAETPVKVMEVDITGVNNHLVKNKEEFNEALFRAFAVTLSDKLRVTNQKAKYFEEFSDKHLSEIYQGQELTIKRLSEITNKNLVVLSETLQKISKNTEAKDIQKARQEVQYIQKTLEPIVSRFDASFKQKHKKVLLAESNKKQQAIAKMAMGGTGIELDIATVLEEAREKLSVNSYDIVFVSADMIPLIGEFSEKDKTHFTLMTSEPISTYIPSLQNLKSLPNIVSRDPEDRYFTSKNIMTTLTKLATDDIFGLEKYLAWGVDIHEFTVKSSEERKDLNDNMHEYFINLGVRASRLDSVSVVAEELLMNSIYDAPTDESGKSLYNQLDRTVPVLLKESEYASFSFGTDGMFIGISVADPFGALNGDTVIDYLESCYEGNAGSLNKQKGGAGRGLHMIVEMSDLVVFNIKPKFKTEVIALFHLGSKKSADYLANFHYFCADDK
;
A
#
# COMPACT_ATOMS: atom_id res chain seq x y z
N MET A 1 -12.34 -46.27 26.19
CA MET A 1 -11.87 -45.81 24.86
C MET A 1 -10.72 -46.71 24.44
N HIS A 2 -10.88 -47.50 23.37
CA HIS A 2 -9.75 -48.25 22.80
C HIS A 2 -8.64 -47.27 22.44
N LYS A 3 -7.42 -47.46 22.97
CA LYS A 3 -6.23 -46.75 22.47
C LYS A 3 -6.04 -47.21 21.02
N LYS A 4 -6.45 -46.38 20.06
CA LYS A 4 -6.19 -46.65 18.64
C LYS A 4 -4.67 -46.76 18.42
N ASN A 5 -4.25 -47.81 17.75
CA ASN A 5 -2.85 -48.02 17.38
C ASN A 5 -2.49 -47.15 16.16
N PRO A 6 -1.20 -46.85 15.93
CA PRO A 6 -0.78 -46.09 14.75
C PRO A 6 -1.31 -46.65 13.42
N SER A 7 -1.40 -47.98 13.31
CA SER A 7 -1.89 -48.70 12.12
C SER A 7 -3.34 -48.40 11.75
N ASP A 8 -4.18 -47.99 12.71
CA ASP A 8 -5.58 -47.65 12.46
C ASP A 8 -5.74 -46.43 11.52
N TYR A 9 -4.67 -45.65 11.33
CA TYR A 9 -4.68 -44.40 10.55
C TYR A 9 -4.05 -44.54 9.16
N PHE A 10 -3.28 -45.60 8.90
CA PHE A 10 -2.48 -45.70 7.67
C PHE A 10 -3.32 -45.68 6.39
N ALA A 11 -4.49 -46.32 6.37
CA ALA A 11 -5.36 -46.32 5.20
C ALA A 11 -5.98 -44.93 4.90
N SER A 12 -6.07 -44.06 5.91
CA SER A 12 -6.72 -42.76 5.81
C SER A 12 -5.77 -41.60 5.50
N ILE A 13 -4.46 -41.85 5.52
CA ILE A 13 -3.43 -40.85 5.28
C ILE A 13 -2.79 -41.16 3.93
N SER A 14 -2.94 -40.24 2.97
CA SER A 14 -2.44 -40.38 1.59
C SER A 14 -0.94 -40.71 1.53
N PHE A 15 -0.15 -40.15 2.45
CA PHE A 15 1.28 -40.40 2.58
C PHE A 15 1.64 -41.89 2.64
N PHE A 16 0.81 -42.73 3.26
CA PHE A 16 1.10 -44.15 3.47
C PHE A 16 0.58 -45.08 2.35
N GLN A 17 -0.15 -44.56 1.36
CA GLN A 17 -0.85 -45.39 0.38
C GLN A 17 0.09 -46.20 -0.53
N GLU A 18 1.28 -45.68 -0.81
CA GLU A 18 2.28 -46.34 -1.67
C GLU A 18 3.24 -47.26 -0.91
N PHE A 19 3.12 -47.36 0.42
CA PHE A 19 4.03 -48.17 1.22
C PHE A 19 3.61 -49.65 1.25
N GLU A 20 4.55 -50.54 0.98
CA GLU A 20 4.36 -51.97 1.17
C GLU A 20 4.04 -52.30 2.64
N LYS A 21 3.25 -53.38 2.87
CA LYS A 21 2.89 -53.84 4.22
C LYS A 21 4.09 -54.04 5.14
N LYS A 22 5.24 -54.47 4.60
CA LYS A 22 6.49 -54.66 5.36
C LYS A 22 7.02 -53.34 5.94
N TYR A 23 6.86 -52.23 5.21
CA TYR A 23 7.27 -50.90 5.65
C TYR A 23 6.28 -50.30 6.64
N LEU A 24 4.98 -50.44 6.39
CA LEU A 24 3.94 -49.99 7.32
C LEU A 24 4.07 -50.65 8.70
N LYS A 25 4.40 -51.95 8.74
CA LYS A 25 4.63 -52.66 10.00
C LYS A 25 5.87 -52.15 10.75
N ALA A 26 6.94 -51.82 10.02
CA ALA A 26 8.13 -51.21 10.63
C ALA A 26 7.82 -49.80 11.16
N ILE A 27 7.09 -48.99 10.39
CA ILE A 27 6.63 -47.66 10.82
C ILE A 27 5.77 -47.79 12.08
N GLU A 28 4.81 -48.71 12.13
CA GLU A 28 3.97 -48.95 13.30
C GLU A 28 4.79 -49.26 14.57
N LEU A 29 5.80 -50.13 14.46
CA LEU A 29 6.66 -50.51 15.57
C LEU A 29 7.52 -49.34 16.11
N HIS A 30 7.79 -48.36 15.25
CA HIS A 30 8.62 -47.20 15.55
C HIS A 30 7.80 -45.89 15.59
N SER A 31 6.49 -45.99 15.81
CA SER A 31 5.58 -44.85 15.92
C SER A 31 4.96 -44.73 17.30
N LEU A 32 4.80 -43.50 17.78
CA LEU A 32 4.12 -43.18 19.03
C LEU A 32 3.06 -42.10 18.82
N ILE A 33 1.94 -42.25 19.53
CA ILE A 33 0.89 -41.24 19.53
C ILE A 33 1.15 -40.24 20.66
N LYS A 34 1.42 -38.99 20.30
CA LYS A 34 1.61 -37.88 21.24
C LYS A 34 0.40 -36.94 21.25
N HIS A 35 0.17 -36.34 22.41
CA HIS A 35 -0.88 -35.35 22.62
C HIS A 35 -0.26 -34.07 23.15
N TYR A 36 -0.70 -32.95 22.61
CA TYR A 36 -0.20 -31.62 22.93
C TYR A 36 -1.37 -30.71 23.31
N LYS A 37 -1.15 -29.85 24.30
CA LYS A 37 -2.10 -28.82 24.71
C LYS A 37 -1.90 -27.57 23.85
N PRO A 38 -2.91 -26.69 23.74
CA PRO A 38 -2.72 -25.37 23.13
C PRO A 38 -1.50 -24.66 23.71
N LYS A 39 -0.73 -24.03 22.83
CA LYS A 39 0.56 -23.34 23.05
C LYS A 39 1.78 -24.25 23.26
N ASP A 40 1.63 -25.57 23.32
CA ASP A 40 2.79 -26.47 23.37
C ASP A 40 3.58 -26.39 22.06
N LYS A 41 4.91 -26.33 22.16
CA LYS A 41 5.82 -26.39 21.01
C LYS A 41 6.11 -27.85 20.67
N ILE A 42 5.73 -28.27 19.46
CA ILE A 42 5.94 -29.63 18.95
C ILE A 42 7.36 -29.75 18.37
N LEU A 43 7.79 -28.74 17.59
CA LEU A 43 9.13 -28.60 17.04
C LEU A 43 9.60 -27.16 17.27
N ILE A 44 10.92 -26.95 17.39
CA ILE A 44 11.51 -25.63 17.64
C ILE A 44 12.55 -25.34 16.57
N GLN A 45 12.43 -24.17 15.93
CA GLN A 45 13.35 -23.72 14.89
C GLN A 45 14.81 -23.73 15.38
N GLY A 46 15.71 -24.19 14.51
CA GLY A 46 17.14 -24.29 14.80
C GLY A 46 17.54 -25.52 15.62
N GLN A 47 16.59 -26.32 16.13
CA GLN A 47 16.90 -27.59 16.80
C GLN A 47 17.04 -28.73 15.79
N GLU A 48 17.82 -29.75 16.15
CA GLU A 48 17.89 -30.98 15.38
C GLU A 48 16.60 -31.78 15.52
N ASN A 49 16.16 -32.38 14.42
CA ASN A 49 15.01 -33.26 14.40
C ASN A 49 15.24 -34.41 13.42
N ILE A 50 15.10 -35.64 13.92
CA ILE A 50 15.23 -36.88 13.14
C ILE A 50 13.90 -37.66 13.05
N ASN A 51 12.83 -37.12 13.65
CA ASN A 51 11.51 -37.74 13.70
C ASN A 51 10.55 -37.05 12.75
N LEU A 52 9.62 -37.81 12.19
CA LEU A 52 8.52 -37.29 11.41
C LEU A 52 7.28 -37.14 12.30
N TYR A 53 6.50 -36.08 12.10
CA TYR A 53 5.26 -35.87 12.85
C TYR A 53 4.10 -35.74 11.87
N ILE A 54 3.06 -36.53 12.09
CA ILE A 54 1.86 -36.55 11.26
C ILE A 54 0.66 -36.12 12.11
N LEU A 55 0.00 -35.04 11.71
CA LEU A 55 -1.17 -34.50 12.37
C LEU A 55 -2.36 -35.45 12.22
N LEU A 56 -2.94 -35.88 13.34
CA LEU A 56 -4.12 -36.74 13.34
C LEU A 56 -5.38 -35.96 13.67
N ILE A 57 -5.32 -35.08 14.67
CA ILE A 57 -6.44 -34.27 15.16
C ILE A 57 -5.90 -32.94 15.67
N GLY A 58 -6.62 -31.85 15.43
CA GLY A 58 -6.31 -30.51 15.94
C GLY A 58 -5.68 -29.63 14.88
N GLN A 59 -5.15 -28.50 15.33
CA GLN A 59 -4.60 -27.44 14.49
C GLN A 59 -3.27 -26.98 15.06
N VAL A 60 -2.27 -26.80 14.19
CA VAL A 60 -0.93 -26.34 14.54
C VAL A 60 -0.55 -25.12 13.71
N GLY A 61 0.07 -24.15 14.35
CA GLY A 61 0.69 -22.99 13.72
C GLY A 61 2.16 -23.28 13.39
N VAL A 62 2.60 -22.78 12.24
CA VAL A 62 3.99 -22.82 11.77
C VAL A 62 4.59 -21.43 11.95
N LEU A 63 5.65 -21.30 12.75
CA LEU A 63 6.28 -20.03 13.09
C LEU A 63 7.74 -19.98 12.61
N VAL A 64 8.11 -18.96 11.84
CA VAL A 64 9.50 -18.67 11.47
C VAL A 64 9.90 -17.37 12.14
N ASP A 65 10.99 -17.38 12.91
CA ASP A 65 11.50 -16.23 13.67
C ASP A 65 10.43 -15.59 14.59
N GLY A 66 9.54 -16.44 15.12
CA GLY A 66 8.45 -16.03 16.01
C GLY A 66 7.18 -15.53 15.30
N LEU A 67 7.16 -15.45 13.98
CA LEU A 67 6.02 -15.02 13.17
C LEU A 67 5.26 -16.23 12.61
N VAL A 68 3.93 -16.25 12.71
CA VAL A 68 3.10 -17.31 12.11
C VAL A 68 3.10 -17.15 10.58
N VAL A 69 3.57 -18.18 9.88
CA VAL A 69 3.68 -18.20 8.42
C VAL A 69 2.66 -19.13 7.75
N ALA A 70 2.12 -20.10 8.49
CA ALA A 70 1.10 -21.02 8.01
C ALA A 70 0.37 -21.68 9.18
N THR A 71 -0.78 -22.28 8.90
CA THR A 71 -1.56 -23.09 9.85
C THR A 71 -1.92 -24.41 9.17
N LEU A 72 -1.75 -25.53 9.88
CA LEU A 72 -2.03 -26.88 9.40
C LEU A 72 -3.13 -27.48 10.27
N GLU A 73 -4.16 -28.04 9.63
CA GLU A 73 -5.36 -28.54 10.30
C GLU A 73 -5.91 -29.82 9.68
N GLN A 74 -5.34 -30.27 8.56
CA GLN A 74 -5.82 -31.46 7.86
C GLN A 74 -5.21 -32.72 8.46
N MET A 75 -6.04 -33.75 8.65
CA MET A 75 -5.55 -35.06 9.06
C MET A 75 -4.61 -35.61 7.99
N GLY A 76 -3.40 -36.00 8.40
CA GLY A 76 -2.33 -36.43 7.51
C GLY A 76 -1.33 -35.33 7.16
N ASP A 77 -1.52 -34.08 7.60
CA ASP A 77 -0.51 -33.04 7.46
C ASP A 77 0.79 -33.45 8.16
N ILE A 78 1.90 -33.28 7.46
CA ILE A 78 3.22 -33.72 7.90
C ILE A 78 4.07 -32.50 8.28
N VAL A 79 4.79 -32.60 9.40
CA VAL A 79 5.79 -31.61 9.82
C VAL A 79 7.09 -32.31 10.25
N GLY A 80 8.21 -31.59 10.10
CA GLY A 80 9.56 -32.11 10.40
C GLY A 80 10.17 -32.92 9.25
N GLU A 81 9.45 -33.06 8.13
CA GLU A 81 9.88 -33.74 6.91
C GLU A 81 11.12 -33.11 6.31
N MET A 82 11.21 -31.78 6.30
CA MET A 82 12.36 -31.08 5.74
C MET A 82 13.65 -31.41 6.49
N SER A 83 13.59 -31.55 7.82
CA SER A 83 14.75 -31.92 8.63
C SER A 83 15.18 -33.36 8.39
N VAL A 84 14.22 -34.28 8.30
CA VAL A 84 14.49 -35.70 8.00
C VAL A 84 15.09 -35.86 6.59
N VAL A 85 14.58 -35.12 5.61
CA VAL A 85 15.00 -35.21 4.20
C VAL A 85 16.35 -34.54 3.96
N THR A 86 16.56 -33.34 4.51
CA THR A 86 17.73 -32.51 4.20
C THR A 86 18.88 -32.67 5.19
N GLY A 87 18.63 -33.31 6.35
CA GLY A 87 19.57 -33.39 7.46
C GLY A 87 19.85 -32.04 8.14
N ARG A 88 19.07 -31.00 7.81
CA ARG A 88 19.22 -29.65 8.40
C ARG A 88 18.37 -29.49 9.67
N PRO A 89 18.75 -28.58 10.58
CA PRO A 89 17.91 -28.19 11.70
C PRO A 89 16.51 -27.76 11.25
N VAL A 90 15.55 -27.83 12.17
CA VAL A 90 14.15 -27.44 11.95
C VAL A 90 14.07 -26.01 11.42
N SER A 91 13.39 -25.84 10.29
CA SER A 91 13.24 -24.55 9.60
C SER A 91 12.21 -23.61 10.23
N ALA A 92 11.24 -24.15 10.97
CA ALA A 92 10.16 -23.39 11.60
C ALA A 92 9.69 -24.05 12.92
N THR A 93 9.36 -23.24 13.92
CA THR A 93 8.75 -23.70 15.17
C THR A 93 7.31 -24.12 14.91
N ILE A 94 6.89 -25.30 15.38
CA ILE A 94 5.52 -25.78 15.26
C ILE A 94 4.84 -25.69 16.61
N VAL A 95 3.69 -25.00 16.70
CA VAL A 95 2.96 -24.73 17.94
C VAL A 95 1.55 -25.28 17.84
N ALA A 96 1.08 -26.01 18.85
CA ALA A 96 -0.31 -26.42 18.92
C ALA A 96 -1.24 -25.21 19.17
N GLU A 97 -2.21 -24.97 18.31
CA GLU A 97 -3.20 -23.89 18.49
C GLU A 97 -4.44 -24.40 19.23
N THR A 98 -4.79 -25.65 19.00
CA THR A 98 -5.86 -26.39 19.69
C THR A 98 -5.27 -27.63 20.39
N PRO A 99 -6.05 -28.41 21.17
CA PRO A 99 -5.59 -29.72 21.62
C PRO A 99 -5.26 -30.61 20.42
N VAL A 100 -3.99 -30.99 20.29
CA VAL A 100 -3.45 -31.64 19.09
C VAL A 100 -3.04 -33.08 19.41
N LYS A 101 -3.33 -33.98 18.46
CA LYS A 101 -2.88 -35.37 18.45
C LYS A 101 -2.01 -35.60 17.22
N VAL A 102 -0.80 -36.10 17.43
CA VAL A 102 0.13 -36.43 16.33
C VAL A 102 0.62 -37.87 16.45
N MET A 103 0.98 -38.44 15.31
CA MET A 103 1.82 -39.63 15.22
C MET A 103 3.26 -39.20 14.99
N GLU A 104 4.12 -39.46 15.97
CA GLU A 104 5.57 -39.30 15.82
C GLU A 104 6.15 -40.61 15.31
N VAL A 105 7.00 -40.54 14.28
CA VAL A 105 7.66 -41.69 13.66
C VAL A 105 9.18 -41.51 13.78
N ASP A 106 9.85 -42.46 14.43
CA ASP A 106 11.31 -42.52 14.50
C ASP A 106 11.87 -43.15 13.21
N ILE A 107 12.27 -42.31 12.27
CA ILE A 107 12.81 -42.74 10.97
C ILE A 107 14.15 -43.47 11.11
N THR A 108 14.94 -43.15 12.14
CA THR A 108 16.20 -43.85 12.40
C THR A 108 15.93 -45.27 12.87
N GLY A 109 14.98 -45.43 13.78
CA GLY A 109 14.47 -46.73 14.23
C GLY A 109 13.94 -47.58 13.07
N VAL A 110 13.10 -47.01 12.20
CA VAL A 110 12.58 -47.71 11.01
C VAL A 110 13.71 -48.15 10.07
N ASN A 111 14.67 -47.27 9.79
CA ASN A 111 15.82 -47.59 8.95
C ASN A 111 16.69 -48.72 9.55
N ASN A 112 16.87 -48.73 10.87
CA ASN A 112 17.59 -49.78 11.58
C ASN A 112 16.80 -51.10 11.63
N HIS A 113 15.46 -51.05 11.59
CA HIS A 113 14.61 -52.24 11.48
C HIS A 113 14.67 -52.84 10.06
N LEU A 114 14.76 -51.98 9.04
CA LEU A 114 14.74 -52.34 7.64
C LEU A 114 16.14 -52.40 7.00
N VAL A 115 17.18 -52.82 7.74
CA VAL A 115 18.59 -52.79 7.28
C VAL A 115 18.78 -53.31 5.85
N LYS A 116 18.14 -54.44 5.50
CA LYS A 116 18.25 -55.07 4.18
C LYS A 116 17.52 -54.33 3.05
N ASN A 117 16.47 -53.58 3.38
CA ASN A 117 15.62 -52.87 2.41
C ASN A 117 15.68 -51.34 2.66
N LYS A 118 16.75 -50.86 3.29
CA LYS A 118 16.87 -49.47 3.74
C LYS A 118 16.80 -48.49 2.57
N GLU A 119 17.47 -48.80 1.46
CA GLU A 119 17.47 -47.97 0.25
C GLU A 119 16.08 -47.92 -0.38
N GLU A 120 15.45 -49.09 -0.61
CA GLU A 120 14.08 -49.18 -1.15
C GLU A 120 13.05 -48.42 -0.29
N PHE A 121 13.17 -48.52 1.03
CA PHE A 121 12.31 -47.79 1.96
C PHE A 121 12.50 -46.26 1.84
N ASN A 122 13.74 -45.80 1.79
CA ASN A 122 14.03 -44.37 1.66
C ASN A 122 13.54 -43.84 0.30
N GLU A 123 13.68 -44.58 -0.79
CA GLU A 123 13.11 -44.19 -2.09
C GLU A 123 11.59 -44.04 -2.05
N ALA A 124 10.89 -44.99 -1.41
CA ALA A 124 9.44 -44.91 -1.21
C ALA A 124 9.06 -43.69 -0.35
N LEU A 125 9.84 -43.41 0.70
CA LEU A 125 9.66 -42.25 1.58
C LEU A 125 9.86 -40.93 0.83
N PHE A 126 10.92 -40.81 0.02
CA PHE A 126 11.20 -39.63 -0.81
C PHE A 126 10.12 -39.39 -1.86
N ARG A 127 9.63 -40.46 -2.49
CA ARG A 127 8.53 -40.38 -3.46
C ARG A 127 7.25 -39.86 -2.81
N ALA A 128 6.89 -40.40 -1.64
CA ALA A 128 5.73 -39.96 -0.88
C ALA A 128 5.82 -38.47 -0.49
N PHE A 129 7.01 -37.99 -0.09
CA PHE A 129 7.24 -36.56 0.15
C PHE A 129 7.09 -35.71 -1.11
N ALA A 130 7.70 -36.13 -2.23
CA ALA A 130 7.65 -35.38 -3.48
C ALA A 130 6.21 -35.24 -3.99
N VAL A 131 5.39 -36.29 -3.91
CA VAL A 131 3.98 -36.26 -4.28
C VAL A 131 3.20 -35.34 -3.34
N THR A 132 3.36 -35.50 -2.02
CA THR A 132 2.63 -34.69 -1.02
C THR A 132 2.96 -33.21 -1.13
N LEU A 133 4.23 -32.85 -1.30
CA LEU A 133 4.67 -31.46 -1.49
C LEU A 133 4.17 -30.89 -2.82
N SER A 134 4.22 -31.67 -3.90
CA SER A 134 3.72 -31.25 -5.22
C SER A 134 2.21 -31.00 -5.21
N ASP A 135 1.43 -31.85 -4.55
CA ASP A 135 0.00 -31.63 -4.38
C ASP A 135 -0.31 -30.41 -3.50
N LYS A 136 0.45 -30.20 -2.42
CA LYS A 136 0.32 -28.98 -1.60
C LYS A 136 0.61 -27.72 -2.41
N LEU A 137 1.67 -27.72 -3.23
CA LEU A 137 1.99 -26.62 -4.15
C LEU A 137 0.89 -26.41 -5.19
N ARG A 138 0.37 -27.49 -5.79
CA ARG A 138 -0.71 -27.43 -6.78
C ARG A 138 -2.00 -26.86 -6.19
N VAL A 139 -2.41 -27.31 -5.00
CA VAL A 139 -3.61 -26.83 -4.31
C VAL A 139 -3.43 -25.37 -3.85
N THR A 140 -2.24 -24.99 -3.38
CA THR A 140 -1.93 -23.60 -2.99
C THR A 140 -2.00 -22.68 -4.20
N ASN A 141 -1.40 -23.08 -5.33
CA ASN A 141 -1.44 -22.32 -6.57
C ASN A 141 -2.84 -22.27 -7.21
N GLN A 142 -3.61 -23.36 -7.12
CA GLN A 142 -5.00 -23.37 -7.60
C GLN A 142 -5.91 -22.50 -6.75
N LYS A 143 -5.79 -22.54 -5.41
CA LYS A 143 -6.55 -21.67 -4.52
C LYS A 143 -6.21 -20.19 -4.76
N ALA A 144 -4.93 -19.86 -4.95
CA ALA A 144 -4.50 -18.51 -5.31
C ALA A 144 -5.13 -18.06 -6.65
N LYS A 145 -5.06 -18.93 -7.68
CA LYS A 145 -5.64 -18.65 -9.00
C LYS A 145 -7.17 -18.52 -8.98
N TYR A 146 -7.88 -19.36 -8.23
CA TYR A 146 -9.33 -19.26 -8.06
C TYR A 146 -9.73 -18.00 -7.26
N PHE A 147 -8.92 -17.58 -6.29
CA PHE A 147 -9.12 -16.31 -5.58
C PHE A 147 -8.91 -15.10 -6.50
N GLU A 148 -7.88 -15.14 -7.35
CA GLU A 148 -7.60 -14.11 -8.36
C GLU A 148 -8.73 -14.04 -9.41
N GLU A 149 -9.11 -15.17 -10.02
CA GLU A 149 -10.15 -15.21 -11.06
C GLU A 149 -11.55 -14.85 -10.52
N PHE A 150 -11.88 -15.26 -9.29
CA PHE A 150 -13.16 -14.92 -8.67
C PHE A 150 -13.20 -13.44 -8.23
N SER A 151 -12.09 -12.91 -7.70
CA SER A 151 -11.98 -11.50 -7.35
C SER A 151 -12.03 -10.61 -8.58
N ASP A 152 -11.30 -10.93 -9.64
CA ASP A 152 -11.23 -10.11 -10.87
C ASP A 152 -12.58 -10.03 -11.59
N LYS A 153 -13.33 -11.14 -11.66
CA LYS A 153 -14.64 -11.15 -12.32
C LYS A 153 -15.68 -10.37 -11.52
N HIS A 154 -15.75 -10.57 -10.21
CA HIS A 154 -16.66 -9.81 -9.35
C HIS A 154 -16.28 -8.33 -9.27
N LEU A 155 -14.98 -8.00 -9.19
CA LEU A 155 -14.51 -6.62 -9.29
C LEU A 155 -14.95 -6.02 -10.63
N SER A 156 -14.73 -6.71 -11.75
CA SER A 156 -15.07 -6.17 -13.08
C SER A 156 -16.56 -5.89 -13.27
N GLU A 157 -17.44 -6.76 -12.77
CA GLU A 157 -18.89 -6.59 -12.83
C GLU A 157 -19.37 -5.47 -11.89
N ILE A 158 -18.77 -5.34 -10.70
CA ILE A 158 -19.02 -4.24 -9.76
C ILE A 158 -18.55 -2.91 -10.36
N TYR A 159 -17.33 -2.86 -10.92
CA TYR A 159 -16.77 -1.66 -11.53
C TYR A 159 -17.58 -1.19 -12.74
N GLN A 160 -17.99 -2.09 -13.64
CA GLN A 160 -18.84 -1.71 -14.79
C GLN A 160 -20.23 -1.22 -14.37
N GLY A 161 -20.86 -1.87 -13.39
CA GLY A 161 -22.15 -1.44 -12.85
C GLY A 161 -22.07 -0.09 -12.14
N GLN A 162 -20.97 0.16 -11.42
CA GLN A 162 -20.68 1.44 -10.78
C GLN A 162 -20.34 2.54 -11.79
N GLU A 163 -19.56 2.25 -12.84
CA GLU A 163 -19.23 3.18 -13.92
C GLU A 163 -20.50 3.75 -14.57
N LEU A 164 -21.45 2.88 -14.94
CA LEU A 164 -22.70 3.31 -15.57
C LEU A 164 -23.60 4.14 -14.62
N THR A 165 -23.62 3.77 -13.34
CA THR A 165 -24.42 4.45 -12.31
C THR A 165 -23.86 5.84 -12.02
N ILE A 166 -22.55 5.96 -11.88
CA ILE A 166 -21.89 7.23 -11.60
C ILE A 166 -21.94 8.15 -12.82
N LYS A 167 -21.84 7.62 -14.04
CA LYS A 167 -22.07 8.41 -15.26
C LYS A 167 -23.43 9.10 -15.26
N ARG A 168 -24.49 8.37 -14.90
CA ARG A 168 -25.85 8.93 -14.80
C ARG A 168 -25.95 9.98 -13.69
N LEU A 169 -25.26 9.77 -12.56
CA LEU A 169 -25.19 10.77 -11.49
C LEU A 169 -24.46 12.05 -11.94
N SER A 170 -23.39 11.92 -12.74
CA SER A 170 -22.69 13.05 -13.36
C SER A 170 -23.61 13.86 -14.27
N GLU A 171 -24.35 13.18 -15.15
CA GLU A 171 -25.31 13.83 -16.04
C GLU A 171 -26.41 14.57 -15.27
N ILE A 172 -26.98 13.95 -14.23
CA ILE A 172 -28.01 14.57 -13.38
C ILE A 172 -27.46 15.82 -12.68
N THR A 173 -26.24 15.76 -12.15
CA THR A 173 -25.64 16.86 -11.39
C THR A 173 -25.25 18.02 -12.29
N ASN A 174 -24.51 17.74 -13.37
CA ASN A 174 -23.91 18.75 -14.23
C ASN A 174 -24.90 19.37 -15.23
N LYS A 175 -25.94 18.63 -15.64
CA LYS A 175 -26.95 19.15 -16.59
C LYS A 175 -28.27 19.45 -15.90
N ASN A 176 -28.87 18.49 -15.20
CA ASN A 176 -30.25 18.64 -14.73
C ASN A 176 -30.34 19.54 -13.49
N LEU A 177 -29.49 19.37 -12.49
CA LEU A 177 -29.53 20.16 -11.25
C LEU A 177 -29.10 21.61 -11.46
N VAL A 178 -28.11 21.87 -12.32
CA VAL A 178 -27.68 23.24 -12.68
C VAL A 178 -28.83 23.99 -13.36
N VAL A 179 -29.44 23.40 -14.39
CA VAL A 179 -30.57 24.00 -15.11
C VAL A 179 -31.77 24.22 -14.18
N LEU A 180 -32.03 23.29 -13.26
CA LEU A 180 -33.10 23.43 -12.27
C LEU A 180 -32.82 24.59 -11.30
N SER A 181 -31.58 24.70 -10.80
CA SER A 181 -31.13 25.80 -9.94
C SER A 181 -31.29 27.17 -10.63
N GLU A 182 -30.85 27.28 -11.89
CA GLU A 182 -31.00 28.49 -12.70
C GLU A 182 -32.46 28.83 -12.99
N THR A 183 -33.30 27.81 -13.21
CA THR A 183 -34.73 27.99 -13.47
C THR A 183 -35.45 28.47 -12.21
N LEU A 184 -35.13 27.88 -11.05
CA LEU A 184 -35.61 28.35 -9.75
C LEU A 184 -35.16 29.79 -9.46
N GLN A 185 -33.96 30.18 -9.88
CA GLN A 185 -33.46 31.56 -9.76
C GLN A 185 -34.24 32.55 -10.63
N LYS A 186 -34.80 32.11 -11.76
CA LYS A 186 -35.61 32.94 -12.69
C LYS A 186 -37.06 33.09 -12.23
N ILE A 187 -37.56 32.23 -11.35
CA ILE A 187 -38.91 32.33 -10.77
C ILE A 187 -38.85 33.34 -9.61
N SER A 188 -39.01 34.64 -9.92
CA SER A 188 -38.99 35.71 -8.91
C SER A 188 -40.19 36.65 -8.97
N LYS A 189 -41.38 36.17 -9.35
CA LYS A 189 -42.55 37.09 -9.44
C LYS A 189 -43.85 36.71 -8.73
N ASN A 190 -44.07 35.51 -8.18
CA ASN A 190 -45.34 35.23 -7.50
C ASN A 190 -45.36 34.04 -6.50
N THR A 191 -44.24 33.71 -5.88
CA THR A 191 -44.18 32.66 -4.84
C THR A 191 -43.46 33.22 -3.62
N GLU A 192 -43.89 32.88 -2.40
CA GLU A 192 -43.27 33.37 -1.17
C GLU A 192 -41.75 33.13 -1.20
N ALA A 193 -40.96 34.20 -1.10
CA ALA A 193 -39.52 34.21 -1.35
C ALA A 193 -38.72 33.21 -0.49
N LYS A 194 -39.29 32.78 0.64
CA LYS A 194 -38.67 31.88 1.61
C LYS A 194 -38.61 30.43 1.13
N ASP A 195 -39.61 29.94 0.41
CA ASP A 195 -39.67 28.55 -0.06
C ASP A 195 -38.78 28.32 -1.29
N ILE A 196 -38.66 29.32 -2.17
CA ILE A 196 -37.73 29.27 -3.30
C ILE A 196 -36.28 29.34 -2.82
N GLN A 197 -36.01 30.17 -1.81
CA GLN A 197 -34.66 30.25 -1.22
C GLN A 197 -34.28 28.94 -0.54
N LYS A 198 -35.22 28.28 0.16
CA LYS A 198 -35.01 26.96 0.75
C LYS A 198 -34.79 25.88 -0.31
N ALA A 199 -35.59 25.84 -1.37
CA ALA A 199 -35.39 24.91 -2.48
C ALA A 199 -34.04 25.09 -3.18
N ARG A 200 -33.58 26.35 -3.34
CA ARG A 200 -32.26 26.66 -3.89
C ARG A 200 -31.12 26.14 -3.00
N GLN A 201 -31.25 26.31 -1.68
CA GLN A 201 -30.28 25.79 -0.72
C GLN A 201 -30.21 24.26 -0.74
N GLU A 202 -31.36 23.57 -0.81
CA GLU A 202 -31.41 22.10 -0.91
C GLU A 202 -30.78 21.59 -2.22
N VAL A 203 -31.07 22.24 -3.37
CA VAL A 203 -30.44 21.88 -4.65
C VAL A 203 -28.94 22.09 -4.62
N GLN A 204 -28.47 23.21 -4.05
CA GLN A 204 -27.04 23.48 -3.89
C GLN A 204 -26.36 22.48 -2.94
N TYR A 205 -27.05 22.08 -1.86
CA TYR A 205 -26.56 21.06 -0.94
C TYR A 205 -26.42 19.70 -1.63
N ILE A 206 -27.43 19.28 -2.41
CA ILE A 206 -27.37 18.03 -3.19
C ILE A 206 -26.24 18.08 -4.23
N GLN A 207 -26.08 19.21 -4.96
CA GLN A 207 -24.98 19.39 -5.91
C GLN A 207 -23.63 19.22 -5.22
N LYS A 208 -23.41 19.92 -4.10
CA LYS A 208 -22.16 19.84 -3.32
C LYS A 208 -21.91 18.43 -2.78
N THR A 209 -22.96 17.69 -2.43
CA THR A 209 -22.85 16.31 -1.91
C THR A 209 -22.52 15.30 -3.00
N LEU A 210 -23.01 15.49 -4.22
CA LEU A 210 -22.78 14.58 -5.35
C LEU A 210 -21.48 14.89 -6.12
N GLU A 211 -20.97 16.11 -6.03
CA GLU A 211 -19.78 16.58 -6.76
C GLU A 211 -18.53 15.69 -6.60
N PRO A 212 -18.18 15.17 -5.40
CA PRO A 212 -17.00 14.30 -5.25
C PRO A 212 -17.11 12.96 -5.99
N ILE A 213 -18.33 12.42 -6.13
CA ILE A 213 -18.58 11.14 -6.80
C ILE A 213 -18.48 11.32 -8.31
N VAL A 214 -19.02 12.44 -8.81
CA VAL A 214 -19.04 12.82 -10.22
C VAL A 214 -17.65 13.18 -10.72
N SER A 215 -16.89 13.98 -9.96
CA SER A 215 -15.54 14.42 -10.34
C SER A 215 -14.58 13.25 -10.53
N ARG A 216 -14.64 12.23 -9.66
CA ARG A 216 -13.84 11.00 -9.78
C ARG A 216 -14.20 10.15 -11.00
N PHE A 217 -15.43 10.22 -11.48
CA PHE A 217 -15.84 9.50 -12.69
C PHE A 217 -15.44 10.23 -13.96
N ASP A 218 -15.67 11.55 -14.01
CA ASP A 218 -15.19 12.38 -15.11
C ASP A 218 -13.66 12.27 -15.23
N ALA A 219 -12.95 12.07 -14.11
CA ALA A 219 -11.53 11.72 -14.09
C ALA A 219 -11.21 10.43 -14.86
N SER A 220 -11.93 9.35 -14.57
CA SER A 220 -11.77 8.06 -15.27
C SER A 220 -12.08 8.17 -16.77
N PHE A 221 -13.02 9.04 -17.18
CA PHE A 221 -13.35 9.27 -18.58
C PHE A 221 -12.29 10.11 -19.29
N LYS A 222 -11.75 11.16 -18.63
CA LYS A 222 -10.65 11.98 -19.15
C LYS A 222 -9.37 11.19 -19.40
N GLN A 223 -9.15 10.07 -18.71
CA GLN A 223 -8.01 9.18 -18.93
C GLN A 223 -8.06 8.44 -20.29
N LYS A 224 -9.25 8.17 -20.82
CA LYS A 224 -9.48 7.26 -21.97
C LYS A 224 -8.94 7.77 -23.32
N HIS A 225 -8.37 8.98 -23.36
CA HIS A 225 -7.83 9.61 -24.57
C HIS A 225 -6.45 10.26 -24.35
N LYS A 226 -5.80 9.95 -23.22
CA LYS A 226 -4.46 10.46 -22.94
C LYS A 226 -3.42 9.59 -23.63
N LYS A 227 -2.40 10.23 -24.23
CA LYS A 227 -1.26 9.55 -24.83
C LYS A 227 -0.11 9.53 -23.84
N VAL A 228 0.35 8.34 -23.49
CA VAL A 228 1.35 8.11 -22.44
C VAL A 228 2.57 7.43 -23.02
N LEU A 229 3.75 7.97 -22.72
CA LEU A 229 5.03 7.30 -23.01
C LEU A 229 5.60 6.69 -21.73
N LEU A 230 5.97 5.42 -21.78
CA LEU A 230 6.73 4.75 -20.74
C LEU A 230 8.18 4.54 -21.21
N ALA A 231 9.09 5.38 -20.74
CA ALA A 231 10.53 5.26 -20.94
C ALA A 231 11.16 4.46 -19.78
N GLU A 232 11.23 3.15 -19.96
CA GLU A 232 11.63 2.19 -18.92
C GLU A 232 12.54 1.13 -19.53
N SER A 233 13.77 0.99 -19.04
CA SER A 233 14.71 -0.02 -19.56
C SER A 233 14.43 -1.43 -19.01
N ASN A 234 13.80 -1.55 -17.84
CA ASN A 234 13.54 -2.82 -17.20
C ASN A 234 12.24 -3.49 -17.70
N LYS A 235 12.38 -4.63 -18.39
CA LYS A 235 11.24 -5.41 -18.93
C LYS A 235 10.23 -5.88 -17.87
N LYS A 236 10.65 -6.19 -16.63
CA LYS A 236 9.73 -6.58 -15.55
C LYS A 236 8.83 -5.39 -15.19
N GLN A 237 9.40 -4.20 -15.10
CA GLN A 237 8.67 -2.96 -14.78
C GLN A 237 7.76 -2.54 -15.94
N GLN A 238 8.23 -2.67 -17.19
CA GLN A 238 7.38 -2.47 -18.37
C GLN A 238 6.13 -3.35 -18.34
N ALA A 239 6.28 -4.63 -17.98
CA ALA A 239 5.16 -5.57 -17.92
C ALA A 239 4.14 -5.16 -16.86
N ILE A 240 4.58 -4.76 -15.67
CA ILE A 240 3.70 -4.27 -14.59
C ILE A 240 2.94 -3.02 -15.03
N ALA A 241 3.66 -2.03 -15.56
CA ALA A 241 3.07 -0.78 -16.04
C ALA A 241 2.08 -0.99 -17.19
N LYS A 242 2.42 -1.88 -18.14
CA LYS A 242 1.53 -2.26 -19.24
C LYS A 242 0.28 -2.98 -18.75
N MET A 243 0.39 -3.86 -17.75
CA MET A 243 -0.78 -4.50 -17.15
C MET A 243 -1.66 -3.49 -16.40
N ALA A 244 -1.06 -2.57 -15.65
CA ALA A 244 -1.79 -1.53 -14.92
C ALA A 244 -2.55 -0.57 -15.88
N MET A 245 -1.92 -0.17 -16.99
CA MET A 245 -2.49 0.79 -17.94
C MET A 245 -3.33 0.16 -19.06
N GLY A 246 -3.12 -1.12 -19.38
CA GLY A 246 -3.76 -1.75 -20.54
C GLY A 246 -5.29 -1.79 -20.49
N GLY A 247 -5.88 -1.74 -19.30
CA GLY A 247 -7.34 -1.73 -19.10
C GLY A 247 -8.00 -0.35 -19.11
N THR A 248 -7.23 0.74 -19.08
CA THR A 248 -7.78 2.11 -18.90
C THR A 248 -8.20 2.79 -20.21
N GLY A 249 -7.82 2.22 -21.36
CA GLY A 249 -8.04 2.83 -22.68
C GLY A 249 -7.04 3.92 -23.05
N ILE A 250 -5.96 4.08 -22.28
CA ILE A 250 -4.83 4.98 -22.59
C ILE A 250 -4.06 4.50 -23.82
N GLU A 251 -3.63 5.42 -24.67
CA GLU A 251 -2.68 5.13 -25.76
C GLU A 251 -1.26 5.07 -25.17
N LEU A 252 -0.77 3.85 -24.92
CA LEU A 252 0.54 3.62 -24.31
C LEU A 252 1.61 3.27 -25.35
N ASP A 253 2.60 4.13 -25.47
CA ASP A 253 3.87 3.84 -26.15
C ASP A 253 4.93 3.45 -25.12
N ILE A 254 5.81 2.52 -25.46
CA ILE A 254 6.90 2.06 -24.59
C ILE A 254 8.23 2.30 -25.30
N ALA A 255 9.23 2.84 -24.61
CA ALA A 255 10.59 2.95 -25.10
C ALA A 255 11.54 2.25 -24.10
N THR A 256 12.39 1.35 -24.62
CA THR A 256 13.30 0.55 -23.76
C THR A 256 14.69 1.19 -23.64
N VAL A 257 15.05 2.06 -24.58
CA VAL A 257 16.36 2.73 -24.62
C VAL A 257 16.19 4.23 -24.81
N LEU A 258 17.18 5.00 -24.33
CA LEU A 258 17.14 6.47 -24.31
C LEU A 258 16.91 7.08 -25.70
N GLU A 259 17.62 6.59 -26.72
CA GLU A 259 17.49 7.11 -28.10
C GLU A 259 16.11 6.84 -28.70
N GLU A 260 15.51 5.67 -28.42
CA GLU A 260 14.15 5.34 -28.86
C GLU A 260 13.13 6.30 -28.22
N ALA A 261 13.30 6.59 -26.93
CA ALA A 261 12.44 7.53 -26.22
C ALA A 261 12.59 8.96 -26.78
N ARG A 262 13.83 9.39 -27.05
CA ARG A 262 14.14 10.69 -27.66
C ARG A 262 13.52 10.84 -29.05
N GLU A 263 13.60 9.81 -29.90
CA GLU A 263 12.96 9.81 -31.22
C GLU A 263 11.43 9.94 -31.09
N LYS A 264 10.81 9.14 -30.21
CA LYS A 264 9.37 9.18 -29.97
C LYS A 264 8.88 10.54 -29.46
N LEU A 265 9.60 11.15 -28.53
CA LEU A 265 9.32 12.50 -28.00
C LEU A 265 9.55 13.62 -29.03
N SER A 266 10.41 13.38 -30.01
CA SER A 266 10.67 14.35 -31.08
C SER A 266 9.57 14.35 -32.16
N VAL A 267 8.90 13.20 -32.35
CA VAL A 267 7.89 13.00 -33.40
C VAL A 267 6.46 13.15 -32.87
N ASN A 268 6.21 12.75 -31.62
CA ASN A 268 4.87 12.72 -31.03
C ASN A 268 4.78 13.65 -29.83
N SER A 269 3.58 14.21 -29.60
CA SER A 269 3.22 14.82 -28.32
C SER A 269 2.62 13.76 -27.39
N TYR A 270 2.95 13.85 -26.10
CA TYR A 270 2.42 12.99 -25.05
C TYR A 270 1.84 13.87 -23.94
N ASP A 271 0.78 13.39 -23.29
CA ASP A 271 0.23 14.06 -22.12
C ASP A 271 1.08 13.76 -20.87
N ILE A 272 1.54 12.51 -20.75
CA ILE A 272 2.28 12.03 -19.58
C ILE A 272 3.47 11.18 -20.06
N VAL A 273 4.63 11.40 -19.46
CA VAL A 273 5.83 10.61 -19.73
C VAL A 273 6.35 10.04 -18.42
N PHE A 274 6.27 8.72 -18.26
CA PHE A 274 6.92 8.02 -17.17
C PHE A 274 8.36 7.72 -17.54
N VAL A 275 9.30 8.11 -16.68
CA VAL A 275 10.73 7.89 -16.87
C VAL A 275 11.32 7.10 -15.70
N SER A 276 12.25 6.22 -16.02
CA SER A 276 13.11 5.52 -15.06
C SER A 276 14.35 6.38 -14.73
N ALA A 277 15.10 6.01 -13.69
CA ALA A 277 16.26 6.77 -13.24
C ALA A 277 17.35 6.94 -14.32
N ASP A 278 17.57 5.91 -15.15
CA ASP A 278 18.49 5.94 -16.29
C ASP A 278 17.99 6.79 -17.47
N MET A 279 16.71 7.21 -17.45
CA MET A 279 16.07 8.00 -18.50
C MET A 279 15.82 9.47 -18.09
N ILE A 280 16.33 9.92 -16.93
CA ILE A 280 16.24 11.31 -16.45
C ILE A 280 16.73 12.35 -17.48
N PRO A 281 17.78 12.11 -18.29
CA PRO A 281 18.20 13.10 -19.30
C PRO A 281 17.10 13.57 -20.25
N LEU A 282 16.09 12.73 -20.53
CA LEU A 282 14.93 13.11 -21.36
C LEU A 282 14.14 14.26 -20.76
N ILE A 283 14.07 14.35 -19.42
CA ILE A 283 13.35 15.43 -18.73
C ILE A 283 14.06 16.75 -19.03
N GLY A 284 15.39 16.81 -18.90
CA GLY A 284 16.15 18.03 -19.18
C GLY A 284 16.09 18.49 -20.63
N GLU A 285 15.96 17.55 -21.58
CA GLU A 285 15.88 17.83 -23.01
C GLU A 285 14.49 18.28 -23.48
N PHE A 286 13.42 17.76 -22.87
CA PHE A 286 12.04 17.91 -23.36
C PHE A 286 11.07 18.57 -22.39
N SER A 287 11.43 18.86 -21.13
CA SER A 287 10.51 19.50 -20.17
C SER A 287 10.03 20.88 -20.62
N GLU A 288 10.79 21.59 -21.45
CA GLU A 288 10.40 22.88 -22.03
C GLU A 288 9.44 22.74 -23.23
N LYS A 289 9.31 21.52 -23.79
CA LYS A 289 8.42 21.24 -24.91
C LYS A 289 7.07 20.76 -24.39
N ASP A 290 6.09 21.63 -24.57
CA ASP A 290 4.66 21.33 -24.51
C ASP A 290 4.11 20.99 -23.10
N LYS A 291 2.78 20.81 -23.00
CA LYS A 291 2.06 20.56 -21.73
C LYS A 291 2.26 19.14 -21.16
N THR A 292 3.43 18.56 -21.34
CA THR A 292 3.74 17.17 -20.97
C THR A 292 4.06 17.05 -19.49
N HIS A 293 3.39 16.14 -18.78
CA HIS A 293 3.70 15.82 -17.39
C HIS A 293 4.80 14.74 -17.30
N PHE A 294 6.02 15.15 -16.95
CA PHE A 294 7.11 14.20 -16.69
C PHE A 294 7.03 13.63 -15.28
N THR A 295 7.12 12.30 -15.17
CA THR A 295 7.05 11.58 -13.88
C THR A 295 8.20 10.57 -13.77
N LEU A 296 9.11 10.81 -12.82
CA LEU A 296 10.14 9.85 -12.44
C LEU A 296 9.52 8.75 -11.57
N MET A 297 9.63 7.49 -12.03
CA MET A 297 9.26 6.31 -11.26
C MET A 297 10.50 5.55 -10.83
N THR A 298 10.69 5.42 -9.52
CA THR A 298 11.92 4.82 -8.97
C THR A 298 11.66 4.00 -7.71
N SER A 299 12.44 2.94 -7.56
CA SER A 299 12.56 2.15 -6.33
C SER A 299 13.96 2.29 -5.73
N GLU A 300 14.80 3.13 -6.31
CA GLU A 300 16.17 3.34 -5.89
C GLU A 300 16.22 4.31 -4.70
N PRO A 301 17.25 4.23 -3.84
CA PRO A 301 17.51 5.26 -2.84
C PRO A 301 17.63 6.63 -3.49
N ILE A 302 17.19 7.67 -2.78
CA ILE A 302 17.19 9.03 -3.35
C ILE A 302 18.59 9.52 -3.75
N SER A 303 19.60 9.13 -2.97
CA SER A 303 21.01 9.49 -3.19
C SER A 303 21.51 9.08 -4.57
N THR A 304 20.88 8.09 -5.20
CA THR A 304 21.26 7.60 -6.52
C THR A 304 20.84 8.56 -7.64
N TYR A 305 19.74 9.31 -7.47
CA TYR A 305 19.17 10.14 -8.52
C TYR A 305 19.06 11.64 -8.21
N ILE A 306 19.26 12.08 -6.96
CA ILE A 306 19.33 13.52 -6.59
C ILE A 306 20.28 14.31 -7.50
N PRO A 307 21.54 13.88 -7.76
CA PRO A 307 22.47 14.66 -8.57
C PRO A 307 21.95 14.90 -9.99
N SER A 308 21.17 13.96 -10.52
CA SER A 308 20.54 14.11 -11.84
C SER A 308 19.36 15.07 -11.80
N LEU A 309 18.61 15.14 -10.69
CA LEU A 309 17.50 16.08 -10.51
C LEU A 309 17.96 17.52 -10.29
N GLN A 310 19.05 17.75 -9.56
CA GLN A 310 19.60 19.10 -9.30
C GLN A 310 20.04 19.83 -10.58
N ASN A 311 20.34 19.09 -11.65
CA ASN A 311 20.72 19.65 -12.95
C ASN A 311 19.51 20.05 -13.80
N LEU A 312 18.28 19.76 -13.35
CA LEU A 312 17.05 20.11 -14.07
C LEU A 312 16.59 21.52 -13.68
N LYS A 313 15.96 22.23 -14.62
CA LYS A 313 15.38 23.56 -14.38
C LYS A 313 14.12 23.52 -13.51
N SER A 314 13.38 22.42 -13.56
CA SER A 314 12.18 22.16 -12.77
C SER A 314 12.16 20.71 -12.32
N LEU A 315 11.68 20.48 -11.10
CA LEU A 315 11.55 19.14 -10.53
C LEU A 315 10.38 18.41 -11.20
N PRO A 316 10.60 17.24 -11.82
CA PRO A 316 9.50 16.40 -12.32
C PRO A 316 8.63 15.89 -11.17
N ASN A 317 7.46 15.34 -11.50
CA ASN A 317 6.73 14.53 -10.52
C ASN A 317 7.59 13.30 -10.15
N ILE A 318 7.57 12.89 -8.89
CA ILE A 318 8.34 11.73 -8.40
C ILE A 318 7.37 10.76 -7.76
N VAL A 319 7.48 9.48 -8.13
CA VAL A 319 6.61 8.41 -7.63
C VAL A 319 7.46 7.20 -7.28
N SER A 320 7.31 6.72 -6.05
CA SER A 320 7.96 5.52 -5.58
C SER A 320 7.26 4.28 -6.12
N ARG A 321 8.04 3.24 -6.38
CA ARG A 321 7.53 1.93 -6.75
C ARG A 321 8.25 0.85 -5.98
N ASP A 322 7.66 -0.34 -5.99
CA ASP A 322 8.20 -1.51 -5.34
C ASP A 322 8.32 -2.67 -6.35
N PRO A 323 9.55 -3.14 -6.64
CA PRO A 323 9.77 -4.24 -7.58
C PRO A 323 9.14 -5.58 -7.14
N GLU A 324 8.93 -5.76 -5.83
CA GLU A 324 8.42 -6.97 -5.21
C GLU A 324 6.92 -6.86 -4.84
N ASP A 325 6.41 -5.64 -4.65
CA ASP A 325 4.98 -5.35 -4.52
C ASP A 325 4.36 -4.79 -5.81
N ARG A 326 3.81 -5.71 -6.61
CA ARG A 326 3.10 -5.38 -7.86
C ARG A 326 1.83 -4.57 -7.61
N TYR A 327 1.13 -4.80 -6.49
CA TYR A 327 -0.11 -4.10 -6.17
C TYR A 327 0.19 -2.63 -5.86
N PHE A 328 1.15 -2.36 -4.97
CA PHE A 328 1.60 -1.02 -4.64
C PHE A 328 2.05 -0.25 -5.90
N THR A 329 2.91 -0.86 -6.72
CA THR A 329 3.38 -0.23 -7.97
C THR A 329 2.24 0.07 -8.94
N SER A 330 1.33 -0.87 -9.16
CA SER A 330 0.20 -0.67 -10.08
C SER A 330 -0.77 0.41 -9.56
N LYS A 331 -1.03 0.42 -8.25
CA LYS A 331 -1.87 1.44 -7.59
C LYS A 331 -1.25 2.83 -7.73
N ASN A 332 0.06 2.97 -7.55
CA ASN A 332 0.75 4.27 -7.69
C ASN A 332 0.72 4.78 -9.13
N ILE A 333 0.90 3.90 -10.13
CA ILE A 333 0.75 4.25 -11.55
C ILE A 333 -0.66 4.78 -11.79
N MET A 334 -1.68 4.07 -11.34
CA MET A 334 -3.09 4.45 -11.55
C MET A 334 -3.45 5.77 -10.87
N THR A 335 -2.98 5.96 -9.64
CA THR A 335 -3.19 7.20 -8.87
C THR A 335 -2.55 8.37 -9.59
N THR A 336 -1.32 8.20 -10.07
CA THR A 336 -0.58 9.22 -10.82
C THR A 336 -1.28 9.58 -12.12
N LEU A 337 -1.68 8.58 -12.91
CA LEU A 337 -2.45 8.80 -14.12
C LEU A 337 -3.74 9.57 -13.86
N THR A 338 -4.45 9.21 -12.79
CA THR A 338 -5.68 9.91 -12.41
C THR A 338 -5.41 11.38 -12.12
N LYS A 339 -4.42 11.66 -11.27
CA LYS A 339 -4.04 13.03 -10.91
C LYS A 339 -3.65 13.89 -12.11
N LEU A 340 -2.78 13.36 -12.96
CA LEU A 340 -2.21 14.10 -14.09
C LEU A 340 -3.18 14.19 -15.27
N ALA A 341 -4.06 13.21 -15.47
CA ALA A 341 -5.08 13.27 -16.52
C ALA A 341 -6.18 14.29 -16.21
N THR A 342 -6.43 14.58 -14.93
CA THR A 342 -7.43 15.58 -14.51
C THR A 342 -6.87 16.93 -14.13
N ASP A 343 -5.55 17.08 -14.07
CA ASP A 343 -4.87 18.22 -13.47
C ASP A 343 -5.36 18.50 -12.02
N ASP A 344 -5.76 17.43 -11.32
CA ASP A 344 -6.20 17.47 -9.91
C ASP A 344 -5.33 16.56 -9.07
N ILE A 345 -4.28 17.15 -8.51
CA ILE A 345 -3.27 16.43 -7.70
C ILE A 345 -3.65 16.35 -6.22
N PHE A 346 -4.71 17.01 -5.75
CA PHE A 346 -5.02 17.10 -4.32
C PHE A 346 -5.98 16.00 -3.87
N GLY A 347 -6.02 15.69 -2.58
CA GLY A 347 -7.01 14.81 -1.98
C GLY A 347 -6.46 13.47 -1.51
N LEU A 348 -6.60 13.23 -0.20
CA LEU A 348 -6.27 11.97 0.46
C LEU A 348 -7.02 10.78 -0.16
N GLU A 349 -8.23 11.03 -0.62
CA GLU A 349 -9.18 10.01 -1.05
C GLU A 349 -8.75 9.28 -2.34
N LYS A 350 -7.75 9.81 -3.04
CA LYS A 350 -7.11 9.19 -4.21
C LYS A 350 -6.13 8.07 -3.84
N TYR A 351 -5.71 8.01 -2.58
CA TYR A 351 -4.75 7.02 -2.07
C TYR A 351 -5.40 5.88 -1.27
N LEU A 352 -6.64 6.04 -0.85
CA LEU A 352 -7.40 5.03 -0.13
C LEU A 352 -8.38 4.31 -1.08
N ALA A 353 -8.87 3.14 -0.66
CA ALA A 353 -9.87 2.41 -1.42
C ALA A 353 -11.14 3.23 -1.67
N TRP A 354 -11.88 2.85 -2.72
CA TRP A 354 -13.14 3.49 -3.04
C TRP A 354 -14.19 3.26 -1.94
N GLY A 355 -14.97 4.29 -1.62
CA GLY A 355 -16.02 4.23 -0.61
C GLY A 355 -15.57 4.52 0.83
N VAL A 356 -14.29 4.83 1.05
CA VAL A 356 -13.81 5.32 2.35
C VAL A 356 -14.43 6.67 2.67
N ASP A 357 -14.97 6.78 3.89
CA ASP A 357 -15.41 8.05 4.46
C ASP A 357 -14.18 8.84 4.92
N ILE A 358 -14.02 10.05 4.38
CA ILE A 358 -12.92 10.95 4.72
C ILE A 358 -13.47 12.02 5.65
N HIS A 359 -12.97 12.03 6.88
CA HIS A 359 -13.31 13.08 7.83
C HIS A 359 -12.41 14.28 7.57
N GLU A 360 -13.00 15.43 7.29
CA GLU A 360 -12.30 16.69 7.03
C GLU A 360 -12.70 17.77 8.05
N PHE A 361 -11.71 18.44 8.60
CA PHE A 361 -11.84 19.49 9.61
C PHE A 361 -11.07 20.74 9.17
N THR A 362 -11.61 21.92 9.50
CA THR A 362 -10.93 23.19 9.28
C THR A 362 -10.07 23.54 10.50
N VAL A 363 -8.80 23.84 10.29
CA VAL A 363 -7.85 24.25 11.32
C VAL A 363 -7.84 25.78 11.41
N LYS A 364 -8.25 26.33 12.56
CA LYS A 364 -8.40 27.79 12.74
C LYS A 364 -7.41 28.36 13.74
N SER A 365 -6.89 27.53 14.64
CA SER A 365 -5.92 27.98 15.65
C SER A 365 -4.96 26.88 16.07
N SER A 366 -3.86 27.27 16.70
CA SER A 366 -2.92 26.31 17.29
C SER A 366 -3.43 25.64 18.56
N GLU A 367 -4.54 26.09 19.14
CA GLU A 367 -5.18 25.47 20.32
C GLU A 367 -6.02 24.24 19.94
N GLU A 368 -6.57 24.21 18.72
CA GLU A 368 -7.43 23.10 18.22
C GLU A 368 -6.62 21.85 17.84
N ARG A 369 -5.29 21.95 17.72
CA ARG A 369 -4.43 20.84 17.27
C ARG A 369 -4.62 19.57 18.07
N LYS A 370 -4.61 19.73 19.41
CA LYS A 370 -4.75 18.59 20.33
C LYS A 370 -6.12 17.93 20.16
N ASP A 371 -7.19 18.72 20.11
CA ASP A 371 -8.54 18.19 19.96
C ASP A 371 -8.72 17.48 18.61
N LEU A 372 -8.15 18.02 17.52
CA LEU A 372 -8.16 17.38 16.20
C LEU A 372 -7.41 16.03 16.20
N ASN A 373 -6.25 15.98 16.85
CA ASN A 373 -5.45 14.77 16.98
C ASN A 373 -6.15 13.72 17.86
N ASP A 374 -6.71 14.14 19.00
CA ASP A 374 -7.47 13.29 19.92
C ASP A 374 -8.72 12.71 19.24
N ASN A 375 -9.45 13.50 18.45
CA ASN A 375 -10.60 13.04 17.66
C ASN A 375 -10.22 11.97 16.63
N MET A 376 -9.12 12.18 15.90
CA MET A 376 -8.58 11.19 14.96
C MET A 376 -8.16 9.90 15.69
N HIS A 377 -7.47 10.05 16.81
CA HIS A 377 -6.98 8.93 17.61
C HIS A 377 -8.14 8.08 18.16
N GLU A 378 -9.18 8.72 18.71
CA GLU A 378 -10.39 8.04 19.19
C GLU A 378 -11.12 7.31 18.06
N TYR A 379 -11.26 7.94 16.89
CA TYR A 379 -11.86 7.32 15.72
C TYR A 379 -11.16 6.00 15.34
N PHE A 380 -9.84 6.01 15.21
CA PHE A 380 -9.12 4.80 14.82
C PHE A 380 -9.02 3.74 15.92
N ILE A 381 -8.97 4.13 17.21
CA ILE A 381 -9.08 3.18 18.33
C ILE A 381 -10.40 2.43 18.26
N ASN A 382 -11.52 3.14 18.02
CA ASN A 382 -12.84 2.54 17.95
C ASN A 382 -13.00 1.58 16.76
N LEU A 383 -12.21 1.76 15.70
CA LEU A 383 -12.11 0.83 14.56
C LEU A 383 -11.19 -0.38 14.82
N GLY A 384 -10.54 -0.45 15.99
CA GLY A 384 -9.69 -1.58 16.39
C GLY A 384 -8.23 -1.47 15.93
N VAL A 385 -7.76 -0.26 15.57
CA VAL A 385 -6.35 -0.05 15.23
C VAL A 385 -5.48 -0.18 16.49
N ARG A 386 -4.31 -0.82 16.35
CA ARG A 386 -3.37 -1.02 17.46
C ARG A 386 -2.79 0.32 17.95
N ALA A 387 -2.79 0.53 19.26
CA ALA A 387 -2.28 1.74 19.91
C ALA A 387 -0.87 2.13 19.45
N SER A 388 0.06 1.15 19.35
CA SER A 388 1.43 1.42 18.91
C SER A 388 1.53 2.04 17.51
N ARG A 389 0.58 1.73 16.61
CA ARG A 389 0.55 2.33 15.27
C ARG A 389 -0.06 3.73 15.33
N LEU A 390 -1.07 3.91 16.17
CA LEU A 390 -1.71 5.20 16.38
C LEU A 390 -0.80 6.23 17.06
N ASP A 391 0.11 5.80 17.92
CA ASP A 391 1.13 6.69 18.49
C ASP A 391 1.95 7.33 17.36
N SER A 392 2.41 6.54 16.38
CA SER A 392 3.12 7.07 15.21
C SER A 392 2.25 7.99 14.37
N VAL A 393 0.99 7.61 14.10
CA VAL A 393 0.06 8.45 13.32
C VAL A 393 -0.17 9.79 14.01
N SER A 394 -0.34 9.79 15.34
CA SER A 394 -0.62 11.00 16.13
C SER A 394 0.57 11.95 16.18
N VAL A 395 1.79 11.41 16.26
CA VAL A 395 3.02 12.21 16.19
C VAL A 395 3.18 12.88 14.83
N VAL A 396 2.91 12.15 13.75
CA VAL A 396 2.97 12.71 12.39
C VAL A 396 1.87 13.75 12.17
N ALA A 397 0.64 13.49 12.63
CA ALA A 397 -0.46 14.44 12.54
C ALA A 397 -0.15 15.75 13.27
N GLU A 398 0.42 15.68 14.48
CA GLU A 398 0.81 16.86 15.25
C GLU A 398 1.85 17.72 14.52
N GLU A 399 2.86 17.08 13.90
CA GLU A 399 3.88 17.82 13.16
C GLU A 399 3.33 18.44 11.87
N LEU A 400 2.46 17.72 11.14
CA LEU A 400 1.80 18.27 9.95
C LEU A 400 0.92 19.48 10.30
N LEU A 401 0.14 19.39 11.38
CA LEU A 401 -0.67 20.49 11.89
C LEU A 401 0.22 21.67 12.28
N MET A 402 1.31 21.44 13.01
CA MET A 402 2.27 22.50 13.34
C MET A 402 2.84 23.19 12.11
N ASN A 403 3.29 22.43 11.11
CA ASN A 403 3.85 22.99 9.89
C ASN A 403 2.84 23.88 9.16
N SER A 404 1.57 23.47 9.12
CA SER A 404 0.51 24.25 8.47
C SER A 404 0.16 25.57 9.19
N ILE A 405 0.36 25.63 10.51
CA ILE A 405 0.01 26.80 11.33
C ILE A 405 1.20 27.76 11.51
N TYR A 406 2.41 27.24 11.70
CA TYR A 406 3.58 28.05 12.04
C TYR A 406 4.49 28.31 10.84
N ASP A 407 4.69 27.31 9.99
CA ASP A 407 5.70 27.37 8.93
C ASP A 407 5.12 27.80 7.58
N ALA A 408 3.93 27.32 7.22
CA ALA A 408 3.27 27.59 5.94
C ALA A 408 2.78 29.03 5.74
N PRO A 409 2.22 29.73 6.75
CA PRO A 409 1.67 31.07 6.53
C PRO A 409 2.73 32.08 6.11
N THR A 410 2.52 32.69 4.96
CA THR A 410 3.41 33.69 4.34
C THR A 410 2.64 34.97 4.00
N ASP A 411 3.32 36.10 4.03
CA ASP A 411 2.76 37.38 3.57
C ASP A 411 2.77 37.49 2.03
N GLU A 412 2.22 38.58 1.49
CA GLU A 412 2.18 38.86 0.05
C GLU A 412 3.58 38.94 -0.60
N SER A 413 4.64 39.08 0.20
CA SER A 413 6.04 39.07 -0.24
C SER A 413 6.72 37.69 -0.14
N GLY A 414 6.00 36.67 0.33
CA GLY A 414 6.51 35.32 0.55
C GLY A 414 7.30 35.15 1.85
N LYS A 415 7.27 36.14 2.75
CA LYS A 415 7.95 36.05 4.05
C LYS A 415 7.06 35.36 5.07
N SER A 416 7.62 34.39 5.81
CA SER A 416 6.87 33.64 6.82
C SER A 416 6.36 34.54 7.95
N LEU A 417 5.08 34.39 8.29
CA LEU A 417 4.36 35.21 9.27
C LEU A 417 4.63 34.76 10.72
N TYR A 418 4.70 33.45 10.95
CA TYR A 418 4.67 32.87 12.30
C TYR A 418 5.88 31.98 12.65
N ASN A 419 6.76 31.65 11.70
CA ASN A 419 7.91 30.75 11.94
C ASN A 419 8.91 31.32 12.98
N GLN A 420 8.93 32.65 13.17
CA GLN A 420 9.78 33.29 14.18
C GLN A 420 9.16 33.30 15.59
N LEU A 421 7.88 32.94 15.73
CA LEU A 421 7.23 32.84 17.03
C LEU A 421 7.64 31.54 17.72
N ASP A 422 7.73 31.59 19.04
CA ASP A 422 7.88 30.36 19.82
C ASP A 422 6.62 29.49 19.64
N ARG A 423 6.81 28.19 19.43
CA ARG A 423 5.72 27.21 19.21
C ARG A 423 4.75 27.09 20.39
N THR A 424 5.10 27.68 21.54
CA THR A 424 4.24 27.81 22.73
C THR A 424 3.27 28.98 22.67
N VAL A 425 3.45 29.92 21.74
CA VAL A 425 2.57 31.09 21.58
C VAL A 425 1.33 30.69 20.79
N PRO A 426 0.12 30.88 21.32
CA PRO A 426 -1.11 30.55 20.59
C PRO A 426 -1.25 31.43 19.34
N VAL A 427 -1.56 30.81 18.22
CA VAL A 427 -1.74 31.46 16.91
C VAL A 427 -3.19 31.28 16.50
N LEU A 428 -3.85 32.39 16.15
CA LEU A 428 -5.18 32.40 15.57
C LEU A 428 -5.05 32.77 14.09
N LEU A 429 -5.47 31.86 13.22
CA LEU A 429 -5.39 32.04 11.77
C LEU A 429 -6.56 32.92 11.28
N LYS A 430 -6.31 33.70 10.23
CA LYS A 430 -7.39 34.38 9.50
C LYS A 430 -8.13 33.37 8.61
N GLU A 431 -9.35 33.71 8.16
CA GLU A 431 -10.12 32.84 7.25
C GLU A 431 -9.37 32.47 5.96
N SER A 432 -8.54 33.37 5.44
CA SER A 432 -7.67 33.12 4.28
C SER A 432 -6.46 32.23 4.57
N GLU A 433 -6.16 31.99 5.85
CA GLU A 433 -5.02 31.23 6.35
C GLU A 433 -5.44 29.83 6.85
N TYR A 434 -6.74 29.52 6.82
CA TYR A 434 -7.27 28.24 7.30
C TYR A 434 -6.71 27.06 6.51
N ALA A 435 -6.10 26.12 7.24
CA ALA A 435 -5.73 24.83 6.71
C ALA A 435 -6.90 23.83 6.84
N SER A 436 -6.85 22.74 6.08
CA SER A 436 -7.72 21.58 6.29
C SER A 436 -6.91 20.40 6.80
N PHE A 437 -7.50 19.65 7.73
CA PHE A 437 -6.97 18.40 8.25
C PHE A 437 -7.97 17.30 7.94
N SER A 438 -7.50 16.25 7.27
CA SER A 438 -8.34 15.14 6.85
C SER A 438 -7.73 13.80 7.23
N PHE A 439 -8.57 12.83 7.58
CA PHE A 439 -8.12 11.46 7.84
C PHE A 439 -9.16 10.42 7.42
N GLY A 440 -8.68 9.19 7.18
CA GLY A 440 -9.54 8.06 6.82
C GLY A 440 -8.77 6.74 6.80
N THR A 441 -9.50 5.63 6.64
CA THR A 441 -8.90 4.30 6.51
C THR A 441 -9.72 3.38 5.60
N ASP A 442 -9.04 2.55 4.81
CA ASP A 442 -9.66 1.47 4.03
C ASP A 442 -9.46 0.07 4.67
N GLY A 443 -8.96 0.02 5.91
CA GLY A 443 -8.61 -1.22 6.61
C GLY A 443 -7.26 -1.82 6.22
N MET A 444 -6.64 -1.38 5.11
CA MET A 444 -5.25 -1.70 4.77
C MET A 444 -4.30 -0.55 5.13
N PHE A 445 -4.74 0.69 4.92
CA PHE A 445 -4.00 1.90 5.21
C PHE A 445 -4.83 2.83 6.10
N ILE A 446 -4.15 3.54 7.00
CA ILE A 446 -4.58 4.82 7.52
C ILE A 446 -3.96 5.89 6.64
N GLY A 447 -4.74 6.91 6.30
CA GLY A 447 -4.23 8.12 5.70
C GLY A 447 -4.59 9.34 6.53
N ILE A 448 -3.64 10.25 6.64
CA ILE A 448 -3.82 11.58 7.20
C ILE A 448 -3.32 12.60 6.17
N SER A 449 -3.98 13.75 6.09
CA SER A 449 -3.64 14.83 5.16
C SER A 449 -3.80 16.16 5.87
N VAL A 450 -2.85 17.06 5.65
CA VAL A 450 -2.98 18.48 6.00
C VAL A 450 -2.76 19.30 4.75
N ALA A 451 -3.68 20.21 4.45
CA ALA A 451 -3.58 21.12 3.33
C ALA A 451 -3.65 22.59 3.76
N ASP A 452 -2.68 23.39 3.33
CA ASP A 452 -2.65 24.83 3.54
C ASP A 452 -2.96 25.60 2.23
N PRO A 453 -3.49 26.84 2.32
CA PRO A 453 -3.87 27.65 1.17
C PRO A 453 -2.71 28.51 0.60
N PHE A 454 -1.45 28.24 0.96
CA PHE A 454 -0.33 29.11 0.57
C PHE A 454 0.47 28.54 -0.60
N GLY A 455 0.66 27.22 -0.65
CA GLY A 455 1.51 26.65 -1.70
C GLY A 455 2.99 27.09 -1.58
N ALA A 456 3.46 27.31 -0.35
CA ALA A 456 4.76 27.92 -0.05
C ALA A 456 5.94 26.94 -0.16
N LEU A 457 5.67 25.64 -0.09
CA LEU A 457 6.68 24.60 -0.23
C LEU A 457 7.13 24.54 -1.70
N ASN A 458 8.44 24.59 -1.97
CA ASN A 458 8.99 24.49 -3.32
C ASN A 458 9.81 23.19 -3.51
N GLY A 459 10.07 22.82 -4.76
CA GLY A 459 10.79 21.59 -5.11
C GLY A 459 12.19 21.52 -4.50
N ASP A 460 12.94 22.63 -4.48
CA ASP A 460 14.29 22.67 -3.90
C ASP A 460 14.27 22.39 -2.40
N THR A 461 13.28 22.93 -1.66
CA THR A 461 13.11 22.65 -0.24
C THR A 461 12.82 21.18 0.02
N VAL A 462 12.04 20.54 -0.87
CA VAL A 462 11.77 19.10 -0.81
C VAL A 462 13.05 18.30 -1.11
N ILE A 463 13.84 18.68 -2.11
CA ILE A 463 15.12 18.01 -2.43
C ILE A 463 16.14 18.15 -1.29
N ASP A 464 16.38 19.38 -0.82
CA ASP A 464 17.31 19.69 0.28
C ASP A 464 16.94 18.91 1.54
N TYR A 465 15.63 18.83 1.80
CA TYR A 465 15.09 18.04 2.89
C TYR A 465 15.38 16.55 2.72
N LEU A 466 15.11 16.00 1.53
CA LEU A 466 15.35 14.58 1.28
C LEU A 466 16.83 14.26 1.40
N GLU A 467 17.74 15.09 0.86
CA GLU A 467 19.18 14.93 1.00
C GLU A 467 19.62 14.87 2.48
N SER A 468 19.07 15.76 3.32
CA SER A 468 19.37 15.81 4.76
C SER A 468 18.96 14.56 5.54
N CYS A 469 17.95 13.81 5.07
CA CYS A 469 17.51 12.56 5.70
C CYS A 469 18.46 11.38 5.42
N TYR A 470 19.13 11.37 4.27
CA TYR A 470 19.91 10.21 3.82
C TYR A 470 21.41 10.29 4.14
N GLU A 471 21.99 11.48 4.33
CA GLU A 471 23.41 11.61 4.68
C GLU A 471 23.77 11.12 6.10
N GLY A 472 22.80 10.75 6.93
CA GLY A 472 23.05 10.41 8.35
C GLY A 472 23.60 11.60 9.18
N ASN A 473 23.66 12.79 8.57
CA ASN A 473 24.07 14.06 9.18
C ASN A 473 22.89 14.77 9.88
N ALA A 474 21.88 14.01 10.31
CA ALA A 474 20.71 14.48 11.06
C ALA A 474 21.10 14.98 12.47
N GLY A 475 21.82 16.09 12.50
CA GLY A 475 22.35 16.71 13.71
C GLY A 475 23.40 17.80 13.49
N SER A 476 24.00 17.91 12.29
CA SER A 476 25.09 18.86 12.03
C SER A 476 24.73 20.05 11.14
N LEU A 477 23.67 19.97 10.32
CA LEU A 477 23.18 21.10 9.53
C LEU A 477 22.02 21.80 10.27
N ASN A 478 22.28 23.05 10.68
CA ASN A 478 21.39 23.98 11.39
C ASN A 478 21.19 23.80 12.91
N LYS A 479 22.29 23.88 13.67
CA LYS A 479 22.22 24.28 15.10
C LYS A 479 21.74 25.74 15.31
N GLN A 480 21.63 26.56 14.26
CA GLN A 480 21.27 27.98 14.36
C GLN A 480 19.90 28.36 13.77
N LYS A 481 19.21 27.46 13.04
CA LYS A 481 17.81 27.65 12.61
C LYS A 481 16.97 26.60 13.31
N GLY A 482 16.17 27.01 14.29
CA GLY A 482 15.36 26.11 15.10
C GLY A 482 14.36 25.28 14.28
N GLY A 483 14.18 24.02 14.67
CA GLY A 483 12.95 23.25 14.49
C GLY A 483 12.67 22.65 13.10
N ALA A 484 12.67 23.44 12.03
CA ALA A 484 11.96 23.10 10.79
C ALA A 484 12.45 21.82 10.05
N GLY A 485 13.74 21.51 10.10
CA GLY A 485 14.30 20.33 9.40
C GLY A 485 14.05 18.98 10.09
N ARG A 486 13.69 18.97 11.38
CA ARG A 486 13.50 17.73 12.16
C ARG A 486 12.10 17.15 12.02
N GLY A 487 11.11 18.02 11.88
CA GLY A 487 9.70 17.61 11.79
C GLY A 487 9.41 16.78 10.56
N LEU A 488 9.87 17.26 9.41
CA LEU A 488 9.65 16.58 8.15
C LEU A 488 10.36 15.21 8.13
N HIS A 489 11.58 15.09 8.69
CA HIS A 489 12.30 13.81 8.83
C HIS A 489 11.47 12.78 9.59
N MET A 490 10.89 13.20 10.71
CA MET A 490 10.03 12.35 11.53
C MET A 490 8.77 11.90 10.77
N ILE A 491 8.16 12.79 9.97
CA ILE A 491 7.01 12.45 9.13
C ILE A 491 7.36 11.32 8.17
N VAL A 492 8.51 11.40 7.49
CA VAL A 492 8.95 10.40 6.50
C VAL A 492 9.40 9.09 7.15
N GLU A 493 10.11 9.14 8.28
CA GLU A 493 10.60 7.95 8.99
C GLU A 493 9.47 7.12 9.61
N MET A 494 8.42 7.78 10.11
CA MET A 494 7.30 7.09 10.77
C MET A 494 6.20 6.64 9.80
N SER A 495 6.12 7.25 8.62
CA SER A 495 5.14 6.93 7.57
C SER A 495 5.65 5.85 6.61
N ASP A 496 4.74 5.16 5.93
CA ASP A 496 5.11 4.18 4.91
C ASP A 496 5.20 4.81 3.51
N LEU A 497 4.44 5.88 3.30
CA LEU A 497 4.48 6.71 2.12
C LEU A 497 4.08 8.15 2.51
N VAL A 498 4.88 9.12 2.11
CA VAL A 498 4.56 10.56 2.23
C VAL A 498 4.34 11.14 0.84
N VAL A 499 3.30 11.93 0.65
CA VAL A 499 2.97 12.55 -0.63
C VAL A 499 2.92 14.06 -0.46
N PHE A 500 3.67 14.77 -1.29
CA PHE A 500 3.63 16.22 -1.40
C PHE A 500 2.87 16.61 -2.66
N ASN A 501 1.74 17.28 -2.52
CA ASN A 501 0.98 17.86 -3.62
C ASN A 501 1.08 19.38 -3.52
N ILE A 502 1.62 20.02 -4.54
CA ILE A 502 1.93 21.44 -4.50
C ILE A 502 1.35 22.11 -5.73
N LYS A 503 0.55 23.15 -5.50
CA LYS A 503 0.21 24.16 -6.51
C LYS A 503 0.79 25.48 -6.00
N PRO A 504 1.90 25.97 -6.58
CA PRO A 504 2.61 27.15 -6.08
C PRO A 504 1.66 28.33 -5.85
N LYS A 505 1.80 29.04 -4.73
CA LYS A 505 0.97 30.21 -4.37
C LYS A 505 -0.53 29.96 -4.17
N PHE A 506 -0.99 28.71 -4.26
CA PHE A 506 -2.41 28.37 -4.14
C PHE A 506 -2.67 27.34 -3.04
N LYS A 507 -1.94 26.22 -3.03
CA LYS A 507 -2.23 25.13 -2.10
C LYS A 507 -1.04 24.19 -1.97
N THR A 508 -0.67 23.83 -0.75
CA THR A 508 0.19 22.68 -0.46
C THR A 508 -0.63 21.67 0.33
N GLU A 509 -0.53 20.40 -0.02
CA GLU A 509 -1.12 19.30 0.74
C GLU A 509 -0.05 18.24 0.97
N VAL A 510 0.07 17.81 2.22
CA VAL A 510 0.97 16.73 2.62
C VAL A 510 0.12 15.58 3.16
N ILE A 511 0.24 14.43 2.51
CA ILE A 511 -0.46 13.20 2.90
C ILE A 511 0.56 12.21 3.47
N ALA A 512 0.26 11.60 4.59
CA ALA A 512 1.01 10.49 5.15
C ALA A 512 0.15 9.24 5.22
N LEU A 513 0.67 8.11 4.72
CA LEU A 513 0.00 6.82 4.69
C LEU A 513 0.72 5.81 5.58
N PHE A 514 -0.08 5.00 6.28
CA PHE A 514 0.37 4.02 7.25
C PHE A 514 -0.35 2.69 7.01
N HIS A 515 0.38 1.69 6.57
CA HIS A 515 -0.09 0.31 6.45
C HIS A 515 -0.42 -0.28 7.83
N LEU A 516 -1.56 -0.99 7.90
CA LEU A 516 -2.11 -1.60 9.10
C LEU A 516 -1.68 -3.07 9.29
N GLY A 517 -1.22 -3.74 8.22
CA GLY A 517 -0.67 -5.09 8.29
C GLY A 517 0.79 -5.13 8.76
N SER A 518 1.29 -6.34 9.07
CA SER A 518 2.69 -6.56 9.48
C SER A 518 3.64 -6.22 8.33
N LYS A 519 4.50 -5.20 8.51
CA LYS A 519 5.59 -4.85 7.58
C LYS A 519 6.47 -6.07 7.28
N LYS A 520 6.90 -6.20 6.02
CA LYS A 520 8.05 -7.01 5.63
C LYS A 520 9.33 -6.17 5.82
N SER A 521 10.21 -6.63 6.71
CA SER A 521 11.62 -6.21 6.90
C SER A 521 11.95 -4.76 7.27
N ALA A 522 13.12 -4.60 7.91
CA ALA A 522 13.67 -3.39 8.52
C ALA A 522 14.48 -2.48 7.55
N ASP A 523 14.59 -2.84 6.27
CA ASP A 523 15.41 -2.13 5.27
C ASP A 523 14.61 -1.22 4.31
N TYR A 524 13.37 -0.87 4.64
CA TYR A 524 12.58 0.00 3.76
C TYR A 524 13.08 1.44 3.81
N LEU A 525 13.66 1.88 2.69
CA LEU A 525 13.80 3.28 2.33
C LEU A 525 12.42 3.94 2.39
N ALA A 526 12.36 5.17 2.89
CA ALA A 526 11.09 5.87 2.99
C ALA A 526 10.57 6.23 1.58
N ASN A 527 9.37 5.74 1.26
CA ASN A 527 8.73 6.06 -0.01
C ASN A 527 8.16 7.48 0.06
N PHE A 528 8.39 8.26 -0.99
CA PHE A 528 7.80 9.58 -1.10
C PHE A 528 7.32 9.84 -2.52
N HIS A 529 6.19 10.53 -2.63
CA HIS A 529 5.70 11.06 -3.87
C HIS A 529 5.75 12.58 -3.86
N TYR A 530 6.07 13.16 -5.00
CA TYR A 530 6.04 14.60 -5.22
C TYR A 530 5.23 14.90 -6.47
N PHE A 531 4.27 15.79 -6.34
CA PHE A 531 3.46 16.32 -7.44
C PHE A 531 3.45 17.83 -7.40
N CYS A 532 3.79 18.46 -8.52
CA CYS A 532 3.68 19.90 -8.69
C CYS A 532 2.73 20.19 -9.85
N ALA A 533 1.64 20.90 -9.58
CA ALA A 533 0.78 21.44 -10.63
C ALA A 533 1.40 22.73 -11.15
N ASP A 534 1.64 22.80 -12.47
CA ASP A 534 2.16 24.02 -13.09
C ASP A 534 1.16 25.19 -12.96
N ASP A 535 1.67 26.39 -12.70
CA ASP A 535 0.96 27.65 -12.99
C ASP A 535 0.92 27.82 -14.52
N LYS A 536 -0.09 27.26 -15.18
CA LYS A 536 -0.35 27.50 -16.61
C LYS A 536 -1.62 28.30 -16.82
#